data_AF-A0A7S4SP98-F1
#
_entry.id   AF-A0A7S4SP98-F1
#
_cell.length_a   1.000
_cell.length_b   1.000
_cell.length_c   1.000
_cell.angle_alpha   90.00
_cell.angle_beta   90.00
_cell.angle_gamma   90.00
#
_symmetry.space_group_name_H-M   'P 1'
#
loop_
_entity.id
_entity.type
_entity.pdbx_description
1 polymer ?
#
loop_
_entity_poly.entity_id
_entity_poly.type
_entity_poly.pdbx_seq_one_letter_code
_entity_poly.pdbx_strand_id
1 'polypeptide(L)'
;MGACCQRVQGGARAAEPLDADGGGAESPRAEEASGQLERFTTLEGGQLYEALQRGSIRLARGDYFQRALEAKRPLQRRQELRDEDLWPPEEAARMWRDYKNLFLLVVSYGWLARGHPDPEMWHLRRLARIVREWKAYLRAVSEGKVRQMNVAFYPAESLRDNVPSDVGIFMDFLSLHQEPRTPEEEAAFEHGIGQINVLYAHTFASTLVCTAVPDDEPRKYQNRGWTLFEVCVTSAKPDAFLKVLFFHTSFDPEEERSTGEAFLFKHLTGRKPPCSRARFEELMESRRREVAKLPAPHNRLFTNNKDQPRLHQKYAEIWEDLRGVSSLQFVCCGWRAADVRELLGVLPSFPRLKVLNLNSNSFGDEGAEALAAGLPGGLAKLLVWNNGISEAGAFRLLEALPRGLTYLNLDNNPVCRDEAGAARLREAWRASGRADGNLSMKVWG
;
A
#
# COMPACT_ATOMS: atom_id res chain seq x y z
N MET A 1 -1.88 -14.56 16.80
CA MET A 1 -1.36 -13.36 16.09
C MET A 1 -2.50 -12.35 15.81
N GLY A 2 -3.18 -11.85 16.86
CA GLY A 2 -4.38 -11.01 16.71
C GLY A 2 -4.42 -9.75 17.59
N ALA A 3 -3.39 -9.48 18.38
CA ALA A 3 -3.43 -8.41 19.38
C ALA A 3 -3.22 -6.98 18.82
N CYS A 4 -2.59 -6.84 17.65
CA CYS A 4 -2.31 -5.52 17.04
C CYS A 4 -3.57 -4.92 16.38
N CYS A 5 -4.39 -5.72 15.70
CA CYS A 5 -5.65 -5.26 15.10
C CYS A 5 -6.79 -5.10 16.12
N GLN A 6 -6.93 -5.99 17.11
CA GLN A 6 -7.99 -5.89 18.10
C GLN A 6 -7.85 -4.67 19.03
N ARG A 7 -6.63 -4.17 19.25
CA ARG A 7 -6.40 -2.94 20.06
C ARG A 7 -6.74 -1.65 19.34
N VAL A 8 -6.86 -1.64 18.02
CA VAL A 8 -7.45 -0.51 17.28
C VAL A 8 -8.94 -0.38 17.63
N GLN A 9 -9.62 -1.49 17.91
CA GLN A 9 -11.06 -1.53 18.18
C GLN A 9 -11.44 -1.30 19.65
N GLY A 10 -10.59 -1.71 20.61
CA GLY A 10 -10.96 -1.76 22.04
C GLY A 10 -10.63 -0.53 22.91
N GLY A 11 -9.99 0.51 22.36
CA GLY A 11 -9.47 1.62 23.17
C GLY A 11 -9.60 3.00 22.55
N ALA A 12 -10.27 3.14 21.40
CA ALA A 12 -10.46 4.42 20.75
C ALA A 12 -11.59 5.23 21.42
N ARG A 13 -11.45 5.54 22.73
CA ARG A 13 -11.94 6.86 23.19
C ARG A 13 -11.27 7.86 22.27
N ALA A 14 -12.10 8.69 21.65
CA ALA A 14 -11.69 9.64 20.63
C ALA A 14 -10.33 10.25 21.01
N ALA A 15 -9.34 10.16 20.12
CA ALA A 15 -8.61 11.39 19.89
C ALA A 15 -9.72 12.35 19.46
N GLU A 16 -10.04 13.30 20.35
CA GLU A 16 -10.81 14.47 19.96
C GLU A 16 -10.27 14.94 18.60
N PRO A 17 -11.13 15.50 17.72
CA PRO A 17 -10.63 16.22 16.56
C PRO A 17 -9.51 17.12 17.09
N LEU A 18 -8.33 17.08 16.47
CA LEU A 18 -7.31 18.07 16.79
C LEU A 18 -8.03 19.42 16.72
N ASP A 19 -8.22 20.07 17.87
CA ASP A 19 -8.78 21.41 17.91
C ASP A 19 -7.89 22.23 16.97
N ALA A 20 -8.50 22.69 15.88
CA ALA A 20 -7.87 23.52 14.88
C ALA A 20 -7.67 24.97 15.38
N ASP A 21 -7.68 25.19 16.70
CA ASP A 21 -7.49 26.48 17.35
C ASP A 21 -6.36 26.36 18.37
N GLY A 22 -5.14 26.70 17.92
CA GLY A 22 -3.95 26.61 18.76
C GLY A 22 -2.67 27.04 18.05
N GLY A 23 -2.67 28.23 17.44
CA GLY A 23 -1.46 28.91 16.97
C GLY A 23 -1.06 28.55 15.53
N GLY A 24 -1.17 29.53 14.64
CA GLY A 24 -0.88 29.40 13.22
C GLY A 24 0.53 28.88 12.95
N ALA A 25 0.61 27.62 12.54
CA ALA A 25 1.66 27.12 11.69
C ALA A 25 0.95 26.42 10.54
N GLU A 26 0.90 27.10 9.39
CA GLU A 26 0.42 26.51 8.14
C GLU A 26 1.03 25.10 8.00
N SER A 27 0.19 24.09 7.75
CA SER A 27 0.67 22.88 7.11
C SER A 27 1.50 23.33 5.91
N PRO A 28 2.75 22.85 5.71
CA PRO A 28 3.50 23.25 4.53
C PRO A 28 2.61 22.96 3.33
N ARG A 29 2.22 24.03 2.63
CA ARG A 29 1.43 23.93 1.39
C ARG A 29 2.19 22.98 0.47
N ALA A 30 1.46 22.17 -0.25
CA ALA A 30 1.98 21.17 -1.19
C ALA A 30 2.79 21.77 -2.38
N GLU A 31 3.26 23.01 -2.28
CA GLU A 31 3.85 23.79 -3.36
C GLU A 31 5.38 23.60 -3.53
N GLU A 32 6.06 22.83 -2.68
CA GLU A 32 7.50 22.54 -2.84
C GLU A 32 7.82 21.07 -3.19
N ALA A 33 6.99 20.43 -4.02
CA ALA A 33 7.26 19.12 -4.62
C ALA A 33 7.13 19.14 -6.15
N SER A 34 7.64 20.19 -6.80
CA SER A 34 7.44 20.43 -8.24
C SER A 34 8.18 19.41 -9.12
N GLY A 35 7.42 18.65 -9.92
CA GLY A 35 7.91 17.87 -11.07
C GLY A 35 7.71 16.34 -11.01
N GLN A 36 8.40 15.64 -10.09
CA GLN A 36 8.56 14.18 -10.19
C GLN A 36 7.47 13.34 -9.51
N LEU A 37 6.84 13.88 -8.45
CA LEU A 37 5.76 13.22 -7.72
C LEU A 37 4.39 13.39 -8.39
N GLU A 38 4.24 14.41 -9.22
CA GLU A 38 2.99 14.74 -9.90
C GLU A 38 2.44 13.52 -10.66
N ARG A 39 3.29 12.76 -11.34
CA ARG A 39 2.82 11.57 -12.09
C ARG A 39 2.14 10.49 -11.23
N PHE A 40 2.39 10.45 -9.92
CA PHE A 40 1.81 9.46 -8.99
C PHE A 40 0.68 10.01 -8.13
N THR A 41 0.38 11.30 -8.27
CA THR A 41 -0.67 11.99 -7.51
C THR A 41 -1.69 12.68 -8.41
N THR A 42 -1.36 12.98 -9.66
CA THR A 42 -2.25 13.66 -10.61
C THR A 42 -3.35 12.71 -11.06
N LEU A 43 -4.59 13.10 -10.75
CA LEU A 43 -5.81 12.44 -11.23
C LEU A 43 -6.13 12.95 -12.65
N GLU A 44 -7.07 13.89 -12.77
CA GLU A 44 -7.49 14.45 -14.06
C GLU A 44 -6.32 15.13 -14.78
N GLY A 45 -6.14 14.83 -16.07
CA GLY A 45 -4.98 15.25 -16.86
C GLY A 45 -3.70 14.43 -16.64
N GLY A 46 -3.70 13.46 -15.72
CA GLY A 46 -2.58 12.54 -15.51
C GLY A 46 -2.59 11.37 -16.50
N GLN A 47 -1.42 10.77 -16.74
CA GLN A 47 -1.25 9.69 -17.72
C GLN A 47 -2.16 8.47 -17.47
N LEU A 48 -2.36 8.11 -16.20
CA LEU A 48 -3.25 7.01 -15.84
C LEU A 48 -4.73 7.37 -16.07
N TYR A 49 -5.12 8.62 -15.80
CA TYR A 49 -6.49 9.08 -16.06
C TYR A 49 -6.78 9.06 -17.57
N GLU A 50 -5.85 9.55 -18.39
CA GLU A 50 -5.97 9.47 -19.84
C GLU A 50 -6.04 8.02 -20.33
N ALA A 51 -5.26 7.11 -19.76
CA ALA A 51 -5.28 5.70 -20.13
C ALA A 51 -6.63 5.03 -19.82
N LEU A 52 -7.27 5.38 -18.70
CA LEU A 52 -8.61 4.96 -18.35
C LEU A 52 -9.65 5.59 -19.28
N GLN A 53 -9.58 6.91 -19.48
CA GLN A 53 -10.52 7.67 -20.30
C GLN A 53 -10.54 7.21 -21.76
N ARG A 54 -9.37 6.89 -22.33
CA ARG A 54 -9.23 6.32 -23.69
C ARG A 54 -9.62 4.84 -23.77
N GLY A 55 -9.81 4.18 -22.63
CA GLY A 55 -10.06 2.74 -22.58
C GLY A 55 -8.85 1.89 -22.93
N SER A 56 -7.64 2.43 -23.02
CA SER A 56 -6.40 1.64 -23.18
C SER A 56 -6.14 0.74 -21.97
N ILE A 57 -6.61 1.17 -20.79
CA ILE A 57 -6.84 0.33 -19.62
C ILE A 57 -8.35 0.30 -19.39
N ARG A 58 -8.95 -0.91 -19.35
CA ARG A 58 -10.35 -1.09 -18.94
C ARG A 58 -10.41 -1.64 -17.51
N LEU A 59 -11.36 -1.17 -16.72
CA LEU A 59 -11.59 -1.70 -15.36
C LEU A 59 -12.76 -2.66 -15.39
N ALA A 60 -12.57 -3.86 -14.85
CA ALA A 60 -13.67 -4.78 -14.59
C ALA A 60 -14.51 -4.25 -13.43
N ARG A 61 -15.83 -4.47 -13.52
CA ARG A 61 -16.74 -4.22 -12.40
C ARG A 61 -16.45 -5.20 -11.26
N GLY A 62 -16.60 -4.78 -10.01
CA GLY A 62 -16.47 -5.66 -8.86
C GLY A 62 -17.43 -6.84 -8.93
N ASP A 63 -18.67 -6.58 -9.36
CA ASP A 63 -19.71 -7.60 -9.48
C ASP A 63 -19.41 -8.68 -10.52
N TYR A 64 -18.53 -8.41 -11.49
CA TYR A 64 -18.12 -9.42 -12.48
C TYR A 64 -17.54 -10.67 -11.80
N PHE A 65 -16.72 -10.51 -10.76
CA PHE A 65 -16.06 -11.63 -10.09
C PHE A 65 -17.06 -12.57 -9.41
N GLN A 66 -18.08 -12.02 -8.74
CA GLN A 66 -19.13 -12.82 -8.13
C GLN A 66 -19.99 -13.53 -9.21
N ARG A 67 -20.39 -12.81 -10.27
CA ARG A 67 -21.17 -13.40 -11.38
C ARG A 67 -20.41 -14.51 -12.10
N ALA A 68 -19.13 -14.31 -12.38
CA ALA A 68 -18.28 -15.32 -13.03
C ALA A 68 -18.17 -16.58 -12.17
N LEU A 69 -17.99 -16.41 -10.85
CA LEU A 69 -17.92 -17.52 -9.91
C LEU A 69 -19.25 -18.31 -9.84
N GLU A 70 -20.39 -17.62 -9.73
CA GLU A 70 -21.73 -18.24 -9.71
C GLU A 70 -22.03 -18.98 -11.02
N ALA A 71 -21.63 -18.40 -12.15
CA ALA A 71 -21.74 -19.00 -13.47
C ALA A 71 -20.71 -20.12 -13.71
N LYS A 72 -19.82 -20.42 -12.74
CA LYS A 72 -18.71 -21.39 -12.85
C LYS A 72 -17.88 -21.17 -14.11
N ARG A 73 -17.59 -19.90 -14.40
CA ARG A 73 -16.87 -19.47 -15.59
C ARG A 73 -15.51 -18.90 -15.19
N PRO A 74 -14.40 -19.41 -15.76
CA PRO A 74 -13.10 -18.77 -15.61
C PRO A 74 -13.12 -17.31 -16.04
N LEU A 75 -12.17 -16.55 -15.51
CA LEU A 75 -11.94 -15.16 -15.92
C LEU A 75 -11.75 -15.10 -17.44
N GLN A 76 -12.40 -14.15 -18.10
CA GLN A 76 -12.34 -14.01 -19.56
C GLN A 76 -11.24 -13.03 -19.97
N ARG A 77 -10.73 -13.12 -21.19
CA ARG A 77 -9.80 -12.09 -21.70
C ARG A 77 -10.55 -10.76 -21.82
N ARG A 78 -9.85 -9.63 -21.72
CA ARG A 78 -10.43 -8.29 -21.90
C ARG A 78 -11.40 -8.22 -23.09
N GLN A 79 -11.00 -8.70 -24.26
CA GLN A 79 -11.80 -8.61 -25.50
C GLN A 79 -12.99 -9.59 -25.56
N GLU A 80 -13.13 -10.49 -24.58
CA GLU A 80 -14.24 -11.45 -24.47
C GLU A 80 -15.24 -11.04 -23.38
N LEU A 81 -14.90 -10.03 -22.57
CA LEU A 81 -15.79 -9.49 -21.55
C LEU A 81 -16.95 -8.75 -22.19
N ARG A 82 -18.12 -8.88 -21.59
CA ARG A 82 -19.31 -8.12 -21.98
C ARG A 82 -19.14 -6.68 -21.50
N ASP A 83 -19.70 -5.72 -22.23
CA ASP A 83 -19.62 -4.31 -21.83
C ASP A 83 -20.19 -4.05 -20.44
N GLU A 84 -21.21 -4.80 -20.01
CA GLU A 84 -21.78 -4.72 -18.66
C GLU A 84 -20.83 -5.21 -17.54
N ASP A 85 -19.83 -6.02 -17.87
CA ASP A 85 -18.80 -6.51 -16.94
C ASP A 85 -17.62 -5.54 -16.82
N LEU A 86 -17.57 -4.52 -17.68
CA LEU A 86 -16.56 -3.47 -17.68
C LEU A 86 -17.17 -2.12 -17.30
N TRP A 87 -16.36 -1.25 -16.72
CA TRP A 87 -16.72 0.17 -16.64
C TRP A 87 -16.55 0.83 -18.03
N PRO A 88 -17.48 1.71 -18.44
CA PRO A 88 -17.25 2.62 -19.55
C PRO A 88 -16.00 3.47 -19.29
N PRO A 89 -15.12 3.68 -20.29
CA PRO A 89 -13.82 4.34 -20.11
C PRO A 89 -13.88 5.69 -19.37
N GLU A 90 -14.72 6.61 -19.84
CA GLU A 90 -14.85 7.96 -19.28
C GLU A 90 -15.51 7.93 -17.89
N GLU A 91 -16.42 6.99 -17.66
CA GLU A 91 -17.03 6.78 -16.35
C GLU A 91 -15.99 6.24 -15.35
N ALA A 92 -15.20 5.24 -15.73
CA ALA A 92 -14.12 4.71 -14.92
C ALA A 92 -13.13 5.80 -14.47
N ALA A 93 -12.73 6.68 -15.40
CA ALA A 93 -11.85 7.81 -15.12
C ALA A 93 -12.48 8.79 -14.11
N ARG A 94 -13.74 9.20 -14.32
CA ARG A 94 -14.47 10.09 -13.39
C ARG A 94 -14.64 9.45 -12.00
N MET A 95 -15.08 8.20 -11.95
CA MET A 95 -15.21 7.43 -10.70
C MET A 95 -13.87 7.37 -9.95
N TRP A 96 -12.76 7.14 -10.66
CA TRP A 96 -11.45 7.14 -10.02
C TRP A 96 -11.02 8.52 -9.52
N ARG A 97 -11.28 9.61 -10.26
CA ARG A 97 -11.02 10.97 -9.77
C ARG A 97 -11.79 11.28 -8.49
N ASP A 98 -13.06 10.91 -8.46
CA ASP A 98 -13.99 11.26 -7.38
C ASP A 98 -13.69 10.41 -6.12
N TYR A 99 -13.59 9.08 -6.29
CA TYR A 99 -13.49 8.12 -5.18
C TYR A 99 -12.08 7.55 -4.94
N LYS A 100 -11.13 7.81 -5.84
CA LYS A 100 -9.70 7.53 -5.66
C LYS A 100 -9.46 6.06 -5.31
N ASN A 101 -8.73 5.81 -4.21
CA ASN A 101 -8.33 4.48 -3.76
C ASN A 101 -9.50 3.64 -3.23
N LEU A 102 -10.68 4.23 -3.00
CA LEU A 102 -11.88 3.49 -2.64
C LEU A 102 -12.52 2.78 -3.84
N PHE A 103 -12.29 3.32 -5.05
CA PHE A 103 -12.82 2.79 -6.30
C PHE A 103 -11.83 1.93 -7.08
N LEU A 104 -10.60 2.42 -7.30
CA LEU A 104 -9.61 1.72 -8.13
C LEU A 104 -8.80 0.71 -7.31
N LEU A 105 -9.04 -0.58 -7.58
CA LEU A 105 -8.30 -1.70 -7.00
C LEU A 105 -7.41 -2.35 -8.06
N VAL A 106 -6.13 -2.55 -7.75
CA VAL A 106 -5.12 -3.11 -8.64
C VAL A 106 -4.68 -4.46 -8.10
N VAL A 107 -4.78 -5.52 -8.90
CA VAL A 107 -4.49 -6.89 -8.47
C VAL A 107 -3.10 -7.32 -8.94
N SER A 108 -2.20 -7.59 -8.00
CA SER A 108 -0.94 -8.29 -8.26
C SER A 108 -1.09 -9.77 -7.90
N TYR A 109 -0.82 -10.66 -8.84
CA TYR A 109 -1.08 -12.10 -8.68
C TYR A 109 -0.16 -12.94 -9.58
N GLY A 110 -0.14 -14.26 -9.37
CA GLY A 110 0.65 -15.19 -10.18
C GLY A 110 -0.18 -15.99 -11.18
N TRP A 111 0.15 -15.93 -12.47
CA TRP A 111 -0.47 -16.78 -13.51
C TRP A 111 -0.29 -18.28 -13.23
N LEU A 112 -1.38 -19.05 -13.18
CA LEU A 112 -1.36 -20.48 -12.87
C LEU A 112 -1.12 -21.38 -14.10
N ALA A 113 -1.34 -20.88 -15.31
CA ALA A 113 -1.04 -21.61 -16.55
C ALA A 113 -0.49 -20.67 -17.62
N ARG A 114 0.14 -21.22 -18.68
CA ARG A 114 0.70 -20.41 -19.78
C ARG A 114 -0.36 -19.64 -20.57
N GLY A 115 -1.53 -20.24 -20.76
CA GLY A 115 -2.61 -19.68 -21.58
C GLY A 115 -3.70 -18.95 -20.78
N HIS A 116 -3.71 -19.08 -19.45
CA HIS A 116 -4.73 -18.48 -18.61
C HIS A 116 -4.19 -18.26 -17.20
N PRO A 117 -4.46 -17.09 -16.58
CA PRO A 117 -4.01 -16.83 -15.22
C PRO A 117 -4.60 -17.73 -14.14
N ASP A 118 -5.76 -18.36 -14.39
CA ASP A 118 -6.62 -18.96 -13.38
C ASP A 118 -7.65 -19.93 -13.99
N PRO A 119 -7.23 -21.00 -14.68
CA PRO A 119 -8.14 -21.90 -15.40
C PRO A 119 -9.16 -22.60 -14.48
N GLU A 120 -8.77 -22.89 -13.24
CA GLU A 120 -9.59 -23.61 -12.25
C GLU A 120 -10.36 -22.68 -11.28
N MET A 121 -10.40 -21.38 -11.59
CA MET A 121 -11.08 -20.34 -10.79
C MET A 121 -10.56 -20.24 -9.34
N TRP A 122 -9.28 -20.57 -9.12
CA TRP A 122 -8.65 -20.52 -7.81
C TRP A 122 -8.46 -19.08 -7.33
N HIS A 123 -7.92 -18.21 -8.18
CA HIS A 123 -7.84 -16.77 -7.90
C HIS A 123 -9.23 -16.13 -7.87
N LEU A 124 -10.12 -16.51 -8.79
CA LEU A 124 -11.47 -15.98 -8.88
C LEU A 124 -12.25 -16.15 -7.58
N ARG A 125 -12.24 -17.35 -6.96
CA ARG A 125 -12.88 -17.58 -5.65
C ARG A 125 -12.39 -16.63 -4.58
N ARG A 126 -11.06 -16.43 -4.52
CA ARG A 126 -10.41 -15.54 -3.53
C ARG A 126 -10.72 -14.07 -3.80
N LEU A 127 -10.64 -13.64 -5.05
CA LEU A 127 -10.91 -12.27 -5.46
C LEU A 127 -12.39 -11.91 -5.27
N ALA A 128 -13.33 -12.81 -5.60
CA ALA A 128 -14.75 -12.60 -5.33
C ALA A 128 -15.01 -12.37 -3.83
N ARG A 129 -14.38 -13.17 -2.94
CA ARG A 129 -14.43 -12.94 -1.49
C ARG A 129 -13.88 -11.57 -1.11
N ILE A 130 -12.69 -11.21 -1.59
CA ILE A 130 -12.03 -9.94 -1.26
C ILE A 130 -12.90 -8.74 -1.71
N VAL A 131 -13.41 -8.77 -2.94
CA VAL A 131 -14.24 -7.71 -3.51
C VAL A 131 -15.54 -7.57 -2.73
N ARG A 132 -16.17 -8.68 -2.33
CA ARG A 132 -17.37 -8.67 -1.50
C ARG A 132 -17.14 -7.96 -0.17
N GLU A 133 -16.03 -8.25 0.50
CA GLU A 133 -15.69 -7.60 1.78
C GLU A 133 -15.30 -6.12 1.59
N TRP A 134 -14.65 -5.77 0.49
CA TRP A 134 -14.39 -4.36 0.14
C TRP A 134 -15.70 -3.58 -0.03
N LYS A 135 -16.66 -4.13 -0.78
CA LYS A 135 -17.98 -3.52 -0.95
C LYS A 135 -18.76 -3.44 0.37
N ALA A 136 -18.62 -4.44 1.25
CA ALA A 136 -19.20 -4.39 2.59
C ALA A 136 -18.60 -3.26 3.43
N TYR A 137 -17.28 -3.04 3.34
CA TYR A 137 -16.61 -1.90 3.96
C TYR A 137 -17.14 -0.57 3.40
N LEU A 138 -17.26 -0.42 2.07
CA LEU A 138 -17.81 0.79 1.46
C LEU A 138 -19.23 1.10 1.95
N ARG A 139 -20.12 0.10 2.02
CA ARG A 139 -21.47 0.26 2.58
C ARG A 139 -21.44 0.71 4.05
N ALA A 140 -20.57 0.11 4.86
CA ALA A 140 -20.44 0.49 6.26
C ALA A 140 -19.91 1.93 6.43
N VAL A 141 -19.07 2.41 5.50
CA VAL A 141 -18.63 3.81 5.43
C VAL A 141 -19.79 4.74 5.09
N SER A 142 -20.61 4.44 4.07
CA SER A 142 -21.79 5.27 3.74
C SER A 142 -22.84 5.30 4.84
N GLU A 143 -22.95 4.23 5.63
CA GLU A 143 -23.87 4.16 6.78
C GLU A 143 -23.31 4.82 8.04
N GLY A 144 -22.09 5.38 7.99
CA GLY A 144 -21.41 5.98 9.15
C GLY A 144 -21.03 4.99 10.26
N LYS A 145 -21.08 3.68 9.98
CA LYS A 145 -20.79 2.60 10.95
C LYS A 145 -19.31 2.34 11.15
N VAL A 146 -18.49 2.77 10.22
CA VAL A 146 -17.03 2.61 10.27
C VAL A 146 -16.39 4.00 10.25
N ARG A 147 -15.39 4.21 11.13
CA ARG A 147 -14.60 5.44 11.10
C ARG A 147 -13.81 5.49 9.81
N GLN A 148 -13.81 6.65 9.17
CA GLN A 148 -13.15 6.95 7.90
C GLN A 148 -11.60 6.89 7.99
N MET A 149 -11.02 5.79 8.45
CA MET A 149 -9.58 5.67 8.63
C MET A 149 -8.82 5.72 7.30
N ASN A 150 -9.40 5.18 6.22
CA ASN A 150 -8.84 5.19 4.87
C ASN A 150 -8.98 6.56 4.15
N VAL A 151 -9.46 7.57 4.89
CA VAL A 151 -10.01 8.81 4.36
C VAL A 151 -9.59 10.04 5.18
N ALA A 152 -8.69 9.89 6.17
CA ALA A 152 -8.31 10.93 7.12
C ALA A 152 -7.73 12.23 6.50
N PHE A 153 -7.48 12.24 5.18
CA PHE A 153 -6.99 13.38 4.42
C PHE A 153 -7.99 13.91 3.37
N TYR A 154 -9.19 13.33 3.26
CA TYR A 154 -10.26 13.90 2.44
C TYR A 154 -11.31 14.54 3.34
N PRO A 155 -11.90 15.68 2.94
CA PRO A 155 -12.96 16.31 3.72
C PRO A 155 -14.07 15.30 4.03
N ALA A 156 -14.34 15.07 5.32
CA ALA A 156 -15.29 14.04 5.77
C ALA A 156 -16.70 14.22 5.17
N GLU A 157 -17.03 15.44 4.77
CA GLU A 157 -18.31 15.84 4.17
C GLU A 157 -18.50 15.36 2.72
N SER A 158 -17.44 15.14 1.94
CA SER A 158 -17.59 14.82 0.50
C SER A 158 -17.79 13.33 0.18
N LEU A 159 -17.57 12.43 1.15
CA LEU A 159 -17.61 10.97 0.95
C LEU A 159 -18.62 10.24 1.86
N ARG A 160 -19.22 10.90 2.86
CA ARG A 160 -20.25 10.27 3.72
C ARG A 160 -21.50 9.89 2.92
N ASP A 161 -21.91 10.76 2.00
CA ASP A 161 -23.09 10.56 1.15
C ASP A 161 -22.73 9.99 -0.24
N ASN A 162 -21.44 9.75 -0.50
CA ASN A 162 -20.93 9.46 -1.83
C ASN A 162 -19.78 8.43 -1.77
N VAL A 163 -20.13 7.16 -1.55
CA VAL A 163 -19.22 6.02 -1.79
C VAL A 163 -19.63 5.32 -3.07
N PRO A 164 -18.68 4.73 -3.83
CA PRO A 164 -19.05 4.06 -5.07
C PRO A 164 -19.84 2.77 -4.76
N SER A 165 -20.93 2.55 -5.49
CA SER A 165 -21.80 1.36 -5.32
C SER A 165 -21.11 0.06 -5.75
N ASP A 166 -20.10 0.17 -6.60
CA ASP A 166 -19.22 -0.90 -7.04
C ASP A 166 -17.79 -0.37 -7.29
N VAL A 167 -16.82 -1.27 -7.47
CA VAL A 167 -15.41 -0.92 -7.64
C VAL A 167 -14.93 -1.13 -9.08
N GLY A 168 -13.85 -0.43 -9.44
CA GLY A 168 -13.12 -0.64 -10.68
C GLY A 168 -11.86 -1.47 -10.40
N ILE A 169 -11.79 -2.66 -10.99
CA ILE A 169 -10.69 -3.60 -10.76
C ILE A 169 -9.79 -3.64 -11.98
N PHE A 170 -8.52 -3.34 -11.77
CA PHE A 170 -7.46 -3.65 -12.70
C PHE A 170 -6.88 -5.03 -12.40
N MET A 171 -6.89 -5.89 -13.41
CA MET A 171 -6.14 -7.13 -13.47
C MET A 171 -5.68 -7.27 -14.91
N ASP A 172 -4.37 -7.36 -15.16
CA ASP A 172 -3.78 -7.33 -16.51
C ASP A 172 -4.57 -8.13 -17.58
N PHE A 173 -5.00 -9.35 -17.27
CA PHE A 173 -5.75 -10.25 -18.14
C PHE A 173 -7.15 -9.74 -18.52
N LEU A 174 -7.84 -9.07 -17.59
CA LEU A 174 -9.16 -8.46 -17.77
C LEU A 174 -9.07 -7.05 -18.33
N SER A 175 -7.97 -6.36 -18.06
CA SER A 175 -7.83 -4.91 -18.23
C SER A 175 -7.03 -4.48 -19.44
N LEU A 176 -6.16 -5.36 -19.97
CA LEU A 176 -5.35 -5.14 -21.17
C LEU A 176 -5.70 -6.20 -22.22
N HIS A 177 -5.59 -5.86 -23.52
CA HIS A 177 -5.89 -6.81 -24.58
C HIS A 177 -4.90 -7.98 -24.54
N GLN A 178 -5.40 -9.20 -24.70
CA GLN A 178 -4.60 -10.42 -24.65
C GLN A 178 -4.40 -10.97 -26.07
N GLU A 179 -3.35 -11.76 -26.30
CA GLU A 179 -3.11 -12.38 -27.61
C GLU A 179 -4.22 -13.37 -28.03
N PRO A 180 -4.52 -13.53 -29.34
CA PRO A 180 -4.08 -12.67 -30.44
C PRO A 180 -4.77 -11.29 -30.42
N ARG A 181 -4.04 -10.25 -30.83
CA ARG A 181 -4.51 -8.85 -30.88
C ARG A 181 -4.65 -8.34 -32.31
N THR A 182 -5.71 -7.58 -32.62
CA THR A 182 -5.74 -6.74 -33.83
C THR A 182 -4.74 -5.58 -33.73
N PRO A 183 -4.39 -4.88 -34.84
CA PRO A 183 -3.52 -3.71 -34.77
C PRO A 183 -4.01 -2.62 -33.80
N GLU A 184 -5.33 -2.41 -33.72
CA GLU A 184 -5.95 -1.45 -32.80
C GLU A 184 -5.82 -1.92 -31.34
N GLU A 185 -6.03 -3.21 -31.09
CA GLU A 185 -5.86 -3.82 -29.77
C GLU A 185 -4.40 -3.80 -29.32
N GLU A 186 -3.44 -3.99 -30.24
CA GLU A 186 -2.00 -3.88 -30.00
C GLU A 186 -1.64 -2.46 -29.56
N ALA A 187 -2.11 -1.44 -30.28
CA ALA A 187 -1.87 -0.05 -29.93
C ALA A 187 -2.45 0.32 -28.56
N ALA A 188 -3.67 -0.15 -28.27
CA ALA A 188 -4.30 0.02 -26.96
C ALA A 188 -3.53 -0.70 -25.84
N PHE A 189 -3.04 -1.92 -26.10
CA PHE A 189 -2.20 -2.65 -25.16
C PHE A 189 -0.89 -1.93 -24.88
N GLU A 190 -0.13 -1.51 -25.90
CA GLU A 190 1.17 -0.84 -25.72
C GLU A 190 1.02 0.47 -24.94
N HIS A 191 -0.04 1.24 -25.22
CA HIS A 191 -0.38 2.42 -24.44
C HIS A 191 -0.70 2.07 -22.97
N GLY A 192 -1.53 1.05 -22.74
CA GLY A 192 -1.97 0.64 -21.40
C GLY A 192 -0.86 0.02 -20.54
N ILE A 193 -0.11 -0.94 -21.08
CA ILE A 193 1.04 -1.57 -20.39
C ILE A 193 2.13 -0.54 -20.09
N GLY A 194 2.24 0.51 -20.92
CA GLY A 194 3.09 1.67 -20.69
C GLY A 194 2.85 2.34 -19.32
N GLN A 195 1.62 2.28 -18.81
CA GLN A 195 1.21 2.93 -17.55
C GLN A 195 1.27 2.02 -16.31
N ILE A 196 1.69 0.76 -16.44
CA ILE A 196 1.64 -0.21 -15.33
C ILE A 196 2.42 0.26 -14.10
N ASN A 197 3.55 0.94 -14.31
CA ASN A 197 4.34 1.54 -13.24
C ASN A 197 3.58 2.63 -12.49
N VAL A 198 2.90 3.51 -13.21
CA VAL A 198 2.08 4.57 -12.62
C VAL A 198 0.96 3.95 -11.83
N LEU A 199 0.28 2.95 -12.39
CA LEU A 199 -0.83 2.25 -11.75
C LEU A 199 -0.46 1.64 -10.38
N TYR A 200 0.62 0.87 -10.30
CA TYR A 200 1.05 0.26 -9.04
C TYR A 200 1.64 1.26 -8.03
N ALA A 201 2.20 2.37 -8.50
CA ALA A 201 2.78 3.43 -7.66
C ALA A 201 1.78 4.51 -7.24
N HIS A 202 0.63 4.64 -7.90
CA HIS A 202 -0.26 5.79 -7.73
C HIS A 202 -0.82 5.87 -6.30
N THR A 203 -0.72 7.05 -5.68
CA THR A 203 -1.18 7.33 -4.31
C THR A 203 -2.68 7.08 -4.12
N PHE A 204 -3.44 7.26 -5.20
CA PHE A 204 -4.91 7.10 -5.25
C PHE A 204 -5.37 5.76 -5.83
N ALA A 205 -4.54 4.72 -5.82
CA ALA A 205 -4.93 3.36 -6.16
C ALA A 205 -4.69 2.41 -4.98
N SER A 206 -5.64 1.52 -4.69
CA SER A 206 -5.43 0.44 -3.73
C SER A 206 -4.84 -0.78 -4.45
N THR A 207 -3.94 -1.51 -3.81
CA THR A 207 -3.29 -2.69 -4.39
C THR A 207 -3.60 -3.93 -3.54
N LEU A 208 -4.15 -4.95 -4.19
CA LEU A 208 -4.41 -6.27 -3.64
C LEU A 208 -3.26 -7.20 -4.07
N VAL A 209 -2.34 -7.47 -3.14
CA VAL A 209 -1.16 -8.31 -3.39
C VAL A 209 -1.50 -9.76 -3.03
N CYS A 210 -1.90 -10.53 -4.03
CA CYS A 210 -2.30 -11.92 -3.91
C CYS A 210 -1.08 -12.85 -4.05
N THR A 211 -0.37 -13.03 -2.93
CA THR A 211 0.87 -13.82 -2.89
C THR A 211 0.67 -15.33 -2.86
N ALA A 212 -0.56 -15.78 -2.57
CA ALA A 212 -0.90 -17.19 -2.53
C ALA A 212 -1.13 -17.77 -3.94
N VAL A 213 -0.78 -19.04 -4.11
CA VAL A 213 -1.10 -19.89 -5.27
C VAL A 213 -1.51 -21.27 -4.73
N PRO A 214 -2.11 -22.16 -5.54
CA PRO A 214 -2.37 -23.55 -5.13
C PRO A 214 -1.14 -24.23 -4.51
N ASP A 215 -1.36 -25.16 -3.58
CA ASP A 215 -0.26 -25.85 -2.88
C ASP A 215 0.61 -26.67 -3.82
N ASP A 216 -0.01 -27.26 -4.85
CA ASP A 216 0.62 -28.04 -5.91
C ASP A 216 1.30 -27.19 -7.00
N GLU A 217 1.03 -25.87 -7.08
CA GLU A 217 1.69 -24.98 -8.05
C GLU A 217 3.20 -24.88 -7.74
N PRO A 218 4.11 -25.39 -8.58
CA PRO A 218 5.54 -25.40 -8.28
C PRO A 218 6.14 -23.99 -8.23
N ARG A 219 5.68 -23.08 -9.10
CA ARG A 219 6.19 -21.71 -9.21
C ARG A 219 5.33 -20.78 -8.36
N LYS A 220 5.75 -20.61 -7.10
CA LYS A 220 5.09 -19.71 -6.15
C LYS A 220 5.24 -18.24 -6.56
N TYR A 221 4.48 -17.36 -5.93
CA TYR A 221 4.45 -15.92 -6.25
C TYR A 221 5.85 -15.28 -6.20
N GLN A 222 6.61 -15.54 -5.14
CA GLN A 222 7.98 -15.05 -4.96
C GLN A 222 8.97 -15.55 -6.03
N ASN A 223 8.59 -16.54 -6.84
CA ASN A 223 9.39 -17.09 -7.92
C ASN A 223 9.09 -16.42 -9.28
N ARG A 224 8.44 -15.24 -9.30
CA ARG A 224 7.98 -14.58 -10.54
C ARG A 224 8.59 -13.19 -10.67
N GLY A 225 9.09 -12.83 -11.85
CA GLY A 225 9.78 -11.55 -12.07
C GLY A 225 8.87 -10.33 -11.90
N TRP A 226 7.77 -10.28 -12.65
CA TRP A 226 6.79 -9.18 -12.59
C TRP A 226 6.26 -8.92 -11.19
N THR A 227 5.96 -9.97 -10.42
CA THR A 227 5.49 -9.82 -9.04
C THR A 227 6.51 -9.16 -8.11
N LEU A 228 7.82 -9.29 -8.36
CA LEU A 228 8.81 -8.54 -7.58
C LEU A 228 8.69 -7.05 -7.87
N PHE A 229 8.64 -6.70 -9.15
CA PHE A 229 8.48 -5.33 -9.61
C PHE A 229 7.24 -4.68 -8.98
N GLU A 230 6.09 -5.34 -9.09
CA GLU A 230 4.82 -4.86 -8.54
C GLU A 230 4.90 -4.64 -7.02
N VAL A 231 5.40 -5.62 -6.26
CA VAL A 231 5.55 -5.50 -4.80
C VAL A 231 6.52 -4.40 -4.41
N CYS A 232 7.66 -4.27 -5.09
CA CYS A 232 8.64 -3.24 -4.78
C CYS A 232 8.09 -1.84 -5.04
N VAL A 233 7.43 -1.64 -6.19
CA VAL A 233 6.79 -0.36 -6.54
C VAL A 233 5.65 -0.03 -5.57
N THR A 234 4.74 -0.96 -5.32
CA THR A 234 3.63 -0.78 -4.37
C THR A 234 4.13 -0.56 -2.95
N SER A 235 5.20 -1.23 -2.53
CA SER A 235 5.76 -1.06 -1.18
C SER A 235 6.43 0.30 -0.99
N ALA A 236 6.89 0.93 -2.07
CA ALA A 236 7.43 2.29 -2.01
C ALA A 236 6.39 3.39 -2.25
N LYS A 237 5.12 3.02 -2.51
CA LYS A 237 4.01 3.94 -2.78
C LYS A 237 3.96 5.10 -1.77
N PRO A 238 3.95 6.36 -2.22
CA PRO A 238 3.70 7.52 -1.36
C PRO A 238 2.32 7.41 -0.73
N ASP A 239 2.21 7.73 0.56
CA ASP A 239 0.92 7.72 1.28
C ASP A 239 0.07 6.45 1.05
N ALA A 240 0.70 5.27 1.13
CA ALA A 240 -0.01 3.99 0.97
C ALA A 240 -0.84 3.57 2.22
N PHE A 241 -1.20 4.51 3.08
CA PHE A 241 -1.95 4.22 4.31
C PHE A 241 -3.29 3.56 3.98
N LEU A 242 -3.50 2.33 4.47
CA LEU A 242 -4.72 1.53 4.29
C LEU A 242 -5.08 1.18 2.84
N LYS A 243 -4.12 1.27 1.93
CA LYS A 243 -4.32 1.06 0.48
C LYS A 243 -3.64 -0.18 -0.07
N VAL A 244 -2.76 -0.83 0.70
CA VAL A 244 -2.02 -2.03 0.25
C VAL A 244 -2.41 -3.19 1.14
N LEU A 245 -3.00 -4.22 0.55
CA LEU A 245 -3.49 -5.39 1.26
C LEU A 245 -2.81 -6.64 0.73
N PHE A 246 -2.25 -7.45 1.63
CA PHE A 246 -1.60 -8.72 1.30
C PHE A 246 -2.51 -9.90 1.64
N PHE A 247 -2.73 -10.73 0.63
CA PHE A 247 -3.45 -11.99 0.75
C PHE A 247 -2.46 -13.15 0.61
N HIS A 248 -2.00 -13.62 1.77
CA HIS A 248 -1.05 -14.73 1.91
C HIS A 248 -1.73 -16.10 1.81
N THR A 249 -0.93 -17.17 1.85
CA THR A 249 -1.41 -18.56 1.84
C THR A 249 -2.32 -18.87 3.01
N SER A 250 -2.20 -18.14 4.13
CA SER A 250 -3.08 -18.28 5.30
C SER A 250 -4.49 -17.71 5.13
N PHE A 251 -4.77 -16.99 4.04
CA PHE A 251 -6.13 -16.56 3.73
C PHE A 251 -6.83 -17.70 2.99
N ASP A 252 -7.98 -18.14 3.47
CA ASP A 252 -8.87 -19.06 2.77
C ASP A 252 -10.25 -18.37 2.67
N PRO A 253 -10.84 -18.22 1.47
CA PRO A 253 -12.09 -17.51 1.30
C PRO A 253 -13.29 -18.18 1.98
N GLU A 254 -13.25 -19.50 2.20
CA GLU A 254 -14.31 -20.29 2.82
C GLU A 254 -14.17 -20.35 4.35
N GLU A 255 -12.94 -20.38 4.87
CA GLU A 255 -12.70 -20.41 6.32
C GLU A 255 -12.68 -19.01 6.97
N GLU A 256 -12.53 -17.95 6.17
CA GLU A 256 -12.45 -16.58 6.68
C GLU A 256 -13.74 -16.13 7.36
N ARG A 257 -13.63 -15.79 8.65
CA ARG A 257 -14.74 -15.33 9.48
C ARG A 257 -14.81 -13.81 9.63
N SER A 258 -13.71 -13.09 9.42
CA SER A 258 -13.73 -11.64 9.47
C SER A 258 -14.46 -11.05 8.25
N THR A 259 -15.11 -9.90 8.45
CA THR A 259 -15.90 -9.22 7.42
C THR A 259 -15.63 -7.71 7.41
N GLY A 260 -15.93 -7.06 6.29
CA GLY A 260 -15.86 -5.60 6.13
C GLY A 260 -14.53 -5.00 6.59
N GLU A 261 -14.58 -4.00 7.48
CA GLU A 261 -13.38 -3.34 8.01
C GLU A 261 -12.40 -4.31 8.68
N ALA A 262 -12.90 -5.21 9.55
CA ALA A 262 -12.05 -6.14 10.28
C ALA A 262 -11.30 -7.08 9.33
N PHE A 263 -11.95 -7.49 8.24
CA PHE A 263 -11.31 -8.25 7.16
C PHE A 263 -10.21 -7.45 6.48
N LEU A 264 -10.49 -6.23 6.01
CA LEU A 264 -9.48 -5.41 5.34
C LEU A 264 -8.27 -5.13 6.25
N PHE A 265 -8.51 -4.82 7.52
CA PHE A 265 -7.46 -4.50 8.48
C PHE A 265 -6.53 -5.68 8.77
N LYS A 266 -7.08 -6.89 8.83
CA LYS A 266 -6.31 -8.13 8.98
C LYS A 266 -5.28 -8.30 7.85
N HIS A 267 -5.56 -7.76 6.67
CA HIS A 267 -4.75 -7.92 5.47
C HIS A 267 -3.80 -6.74 5.18
N LEU A 268 -3.67 -5.75 6.06
CA LEU A 268 -2.76 -4.61 5.86
C LEU A 268 -1.28 -4.93 6.10
N THR A 269 -1.00 -6.04 6.79
CA THR A 269 0.37 -6.43 7.13
C THR A 269 1.08 -7.06 5.94
N GLY A 270 2.38 -6.84 5.80
CA GLY A 270 3.21 -7.52 4.78
C GLY A 270 3.96 -6.58 3.84
N ARG A 271 3.61 -5.29 3.83
CA ARG A 271 4.35 -4.26 3.08
C ARG A 271 5.79 -4.19 3.59
N LYS A 272 6.76 -4.15 2.68
CA LYS A 272 8.19 -4.09 3.00
C LYS A 272 8.76 -2.68 2.91
N PRO A 273 9.92 -2.40 3.54
CA PRO A 273 10.64 -1.15 3.31
C PRO A 273 10.92 -0.91 1.82
N PRO A 274 11.20 0.34 1.40
CA PRO A 274 11.54 0.64 0.01
C PRO A 274 12.73 -0.21 -0.45
N CYS A 275 12.61 -0.81 -1.62
CA CYS A 275 13.66 -1.65 -2.18
C CYS A 275 14.61 -0.78 -3.03
N SER A 276 15.86 -0.62 -2.62
CA SER A 276 16.83 0.12 -3.45
C SER A 276 17.02 -0.54 -4.82
N ARG A 277 17.53 0.21 -5.81
CA ARG A 277 17.86 -0.36 -7.12
C ARG A 277 18.81 -1.56 -7.01
N ALA A 278 19.89 -1.43 -6.23
CA ALA A 278 20.84 -2.53 -6.03
C ALA A 278 20.15 -3.75 -5.40
N ARG A 279 19.32 -3.52 -4.37
CA ARG A 279 18.56 -4.58 -3.71
C ARG A 279 17.57 -5.27 -4.66
N PHE A 280 16.94 -4.50 -5.54
CA PHE A 280 16.03 -5.03 -6.53
C PHE A 280 16.75 -5.97 -7.52
N GLU A 281 17.91 -5.56 -8.01
CA GLU A 281 18.76 -6.37 -8.89
C GLU A 281 19.22 -7.66 -8.20
N GLU A 282 19.65 -7.60 -6.93
CA GLU A 282 19.98 -8.76 -6.11
C GLU A 282 18.80 -9.73 -5.96
N LEU A 283 17.62 -9.22 -5.64
CA LEU A 283 16.41 -10.02 -5.46
C LEU A 283 15.99 -10.67 -6.79
N MET A 284 16.11 -9.97 -7.91
CA MET A 284 15.86 -10.53 -9.25
C MET A 284 16.79 -11.69 -9.54
N GLU A 285 18.08 -11.55 -9.25
CA GLU A 285 19.06 -12.63 -9.47
C GLU A 285 18.85 -13.80 -8.50
N SER A 286 18.54 -13.52 -7.23
CA SER A 286 18.17 -14.56 -6.27
C SER A 286 16.95 -15.35 -6.75
N ARG A 287 15.90 -14.66 -7.23
CA ARG A 287 14.71 -15.32 -7.80
C ARG A 287 15.05 -16.14 -9.04
N ARG A 288 15.95 -15.64 -9.91
CA ARG A 288 16.42 -16.38 -11.09
C ARG A 288 17.08 -17.71 -10.69
N ARG A 289 17.97 -17.69 -9.70
CA ARG A 289 18.64 -18.89 -9.18
C ARG A 289 17.66 -19.88 -8.58
N GLU A 290 16.70 -19.42 -7.78
CA GLU A 290 15.69 -20.31 -7.17
C GLU A 290 14.76 -20.93 -8.22
N VAL A 291 14.29 -20.12 -9.17
CA VAL A 291 13.42 -20.60 -10.25
C VAL A 291 14.10 -21.62 -11.15
N ALA A 292 15.40 -21.46 -11.42
CA ALA A 292 16.16 -22.39 -12.26
C ALA A 292 16.21 -23.82 -11.69
N LYS A 293 15.94 -24.01 -10.39
CA LYS A 293 15.87 -25.33 -9.74
C LYS A 293 14.57 -26.08 -10.00
N LEU A 294 13.52 -25.38 -10.46
CA LEU A 294 12.23 -25.99 -10.74
C LEU A 294 12.27 -26.79 -12.05
N PRO A 295 11.38 -27.79 -12.25
CA PRO A 295 11.27 -28.47 -13.53
C PRO A 295 10.67 -27.54 -14.61
N ALA A 296 10.98 -27.80 -15.88
CA ALA A 296 10.26 -27.17 -16.98
C ALA A 296 8.76 -27.55 -16.94
N PRO A 297 7.83 -26.62 -17.28
CA PRO A 297 8.06 -25.26 -17.76
C PRO A 297 8.18 -24.19 -16.65
N HIS A 298 8.17 -24.58 -15.38
CA HIS A 298 8.17 -23.67 -14.21
C HIS A 298 9.53 -23.02 -13.94
N ASN A 299 10.57 -23.43 -14.66
CA ASN A 299 11.96 -23.00 -14.49
C ASN A 299 12.31 -21.64 -15.12
N ARG A 300 11.32 -20.78 -15.36
CA ARG A 300 11.50 -19.46 -16.00
C ARG A 300 10.97 -18.35 -15.11
N LEU A 301 11.81 -17.34 -14.88
CA LEU A 301 11.46 -16.17 -14.06
C LEU A 301 10.31 -15.36 -14.68
N PHE A 302 10.33 -15.27 -16.01
CA PHE A 302 9.32 -14.59 -16.81
C PHE A 302 8.60 -15.60 -17.72
N THR A 303 7.30 -15.37 -17.91
CA THR A 303 6.51 -16.13 -18.87
C THR A 303 6.88 -15.76 -20.31
N ASN A 304 7.28 -14.50 -20.52
CA ASN A 304 7.84 -13.98 -21.77
C ASN A 304 9.16 -13.24 -21.48
N ASN A 305 10.26 -13.64 -22.12
CA ASN A 305 11.59 -13.07 -21.87
C ASN A 305 11.82 -11.70 -22.53
N LYS A 306 10.92 -11.25 -23.43
CA LYS A 306 11.06 -9.95 -24.10
C LYS A 306 11.00 -8.76 -23.14
N ASP A 307 10.36 -8.93 -21.97
CA ASP A 307 10.06 -7.83 -21.06
C ASP A 307 11.15 -7.54 -20.03
N GLN A 308 12.16 -8.42 -19.92
CA GLN A 308 13.15 -8.35 -18.84
C GLN A 308 13.98 -7.05 -18.86
N PRO A 309 14.58 -6.61 -19.99
CA PRO A 309 15.36 -5.36 -20.01
C PRO A 309 14.50 -4.14 -19.67
N ARG A 310 13.26 -4.10 -20.18
CA ARG A 310 12.30 -3.02 -19.92
C ARG A 310 11.97 -2.91 -18.43
N LEU A 311 11.88 -4.03 -17.71
CA LEU A 311 11.53 -4.03 -16.29
C LEU A 311 12.63 -3.44 -15.40
N HIS A 312 13.91 -3.76 -15.64
CA HIS A 312 15.02 -3.16 -14.88
C HIS A 312 15.10 -1.66 -15.10
N GLN A 313 14.95 -1.21 -16.36
CA GLN A 313 14.91 0.21 -16.69
C GLN A 313 13.73 0.91 -16.03
N LYS A 314 12.51 0.37 -16.15
CA LYS A 314 11.30 0.91 -15.49
C LYS A 314 11.47 1.01 -13.99
N TYR A 315 12.06 0.01 -13.35
CA TYR A 315 12.29 0.07 -11.90
C TYR A 315 13.30 1.15 -11.52
N ALA A 316 14.38 1.30 -12.28
CA ALA A 316 15.36 2.36 -12.06
C ALA A 316 14.72 3.75 -12.18
N GLU A 317 13.90 3.97 -13.21
CA GLU A 317 13.15 5.22 -13.38
C GLU A 317 12.23 5.49 -12.18
N ILE A 318 11.43 4.51 -11.77
CA ILE A 318 10.54 4.66 -10.61
C ILE A 318 11.31 4.94 -9.32
N TRP A 319 12.43 4.24 -9.11
CA TRP A 319 13.28 4.43 -7.95
C TRP A 319 13.76 5.89 -7.85
N GLU A 320 14.19 6.49 -8.96
CA GLU A 320 14.61 7.90 -8.97
C GLU A 320 13.51 8.86 -8.52
N ASP A 321 12.28 8.66 -9.00
CA ASP A 321 11.14 9.50 -8.59
C ASP A 321 10.76 9.26 -7.13
N LEU A 322 10.84 8.01 -6.64
CA LEU A 322 10.58 7.68 -5.25
C LEU A 322 11.60 8.29 -4.29
N ARG A 323 12.88 8.43 -4.68
CA ARG A 323 13.89 9.09 -3.84
C ARG A 323 13.57 10.57 -3.57
N GLY A 324 12.75 11.19 -4.42
CA GLY A 324 12.32 12.57 -4.29
C GLY A 324 11.29 12.84 -3.20
N VAL A 325 10.71 11.81 -2.55
CA VAL A 325 9.63 12.01 -1.56
C VAL A 325 10.11 12.66 -0.26
N SER A 326 9.25 13.54 0.28
CA SER A 326 9.46 14.17 1.60
C SER A 326 8.79 13.41 2.75
N SER A 327 8.00 12.37 2.44
CA SER A 327 7.22 11.62 3.42
C SER A 327 7.22 10.13 3.09
N LEU A 328 7.56 9.31 4.08
CA LEU A 328 7.44 7.85 4.03
C LEU A 328 6.41 7.39 5.06
N GLN A 329 5.45 6.59 4.61
CA GLN A 329 4.29 6.15 5.38
C GLN A 329 4.25 4.61 5.46
N PHE A 330 4.58 4.02 6.60
CA PHE A 330 4.58 2.58 6.86
C PHE A 330 3.75 2.23 8.09
N VAL A 331 2.47 2.59 8.04
CA VAL A 331 1.52 2.35 9.13
C VAL A 331 0.90 0.95 9.00
N CYS A 332 0.67 0.26 10.11
CA CYS A 332 0.02 -1.06 10.15
C CYS A 332 0.70 -2.14 9.28
N CYS A 333 2.00 -2.02 9.00
CA CYS A 333 2.72 -2.95 8.13
C CYS A 333 3.07 -4.27 8.83
N GLY A 334 2.91 -4.33 10.16
CA GLY A 334 3.27 -5.49 10.99
C GLY A 334 4.77 -5.58 11.25
N TRP A 335 5.49 -4.45 11.15
CA TRP A 335 6.94 -4.41 11.25
C TRP A 335 7.45 -4.73 12.65
N ARG A 336 8.59 -5.44 12.67
CA ARG A 336 9.41 -5.68 13.85
C ARG A 336 10.73 -4.91 13.73
N ALA A 337 11.60 -5.03 14.73
CA ALA A 337 12.91 -4.36 14.74
C ALA A 337 13.77 -4.67 13.49
N ALA A 338 13.67 -5.89 12.94
CA ALA A 338 14.37 -6.25 11.71
C ALA A 338 13.92 -5.43 10.49
N ASP A 339 12.62 -5.20 10.31
CA ASP A 339 12.10 -4.38 9.20
C ASP A 339 12.49 -2.90 9.38
N VAL A 340 12.57 -2.42 10.63
CA VAL A 340 13.09 -1.06 10.93
C VAL A 340 14.55 -0.95 10.50
N ARG A 341 15.41 -1.92 10.82
CA ARG A 341 16.81 -1.91 10.37
C ARG A 341 16.95 -1.93 8.85
N GLU A 342 16.11 -2.72 8.17
CA GLU A 342 16.08 -2.73 6.71
C GLU A 342 15.66 -1.37 6.14
N LEU A 343 14.64 -0.71 6.73
CA LEU A 343 14.28 0.66 6.36
C LEU A 343 15.46 1.63 6.55
N LEU A 344 16.14 1.59 7.70
CA LEU A 344 17.27 2.48 7.99
C LEU A 344 18.43 2.31 7.00
N GLY A 345 18.65 1.08 6.51
CA GLY A 345 19.63 0.82 5.45
C GLY A 345 19.32 1.53 4.12
N VAL A 346 18.06 1.86 3.86
CA VAL A 346 17.65 2.54 2.63
C VAL A 346 17.35 4.04 2.80
N LEU A 347 17.09 4.51 4.03
CA LEU A 347 16.82 5.94 4.30
C LEU A 347 17.86 6.93 3.74
N PRO A 348 19.18 6.63 3.70
CA PRO A 348 20.16 7.51 3.07
C PRO A 348 19.88 7.84 1.60
N SER A 349 19.05 7.05 0.92
CA SER A 349 18.62 7.30 -0.46
C SER A 349 17.53 8.36 -0.58
N PHE A 350 16.98 8.89 0.52
CA PHE A 350 15.88 9.85 0.52
C PHE A 350 16.33 11.23 1.05
N PRO A 351 17.08 12.02 0.27
CA PRO A 351 17.70 13.27 0.74
C PRO A 351 16.67 14.36 1.11
N ARG A 352 15.43 14.23 0.63
CA ARG A 352 14.33 15.19 0.90
C ARG A 352 13.40 14.74 2.03
N LEU A 353 13.66 13.61 2.68
CA LEU A 353 12.77 13.06 3.70
C LEU A 353 12.64 14.00 4.91
N LYS A 354 11.40 14.42 5.20
CA LYS A 354 11.02 15.25 6.34
C LYS A 354 10.09 14.55 7.31
N VAL A 355 9.27 13.62 6.84
CA VAL A 355 8.28 12.92 7.66
C VAL A 355 8.48 11.42 7.54
N LEU A 356 8.63 10.75 8.68
CA LEU A 356 8.66 9.29 8.77
C LEU A 356 7.53 8.84 9.69
N ASN A 357 6.58 8.09 9.14
CA ASN A 357 5.46 7.55 9.90
C ASN A 357 5.53 6.02 9.96
N LEU A 358 5.72 5.50 11.17
CA LEU A 358 5.81 4.08 11.51
C LEU A 358 4.72 3.68 12.52
N ASN A 359 3.62 4.42 12.57
CA ASN A 359 2.52 4.15 13.50
C ASN A 359 1.99 2.71 13.40
N SER A 360 1.48 2.17 14.49
CA SER A 360 0.77 0.89 14.54
C SER A 360 1.58 -0.29 14.03
N ASN A 361 2.88 -0.35 14.34
CA ASN A 361 3.67 -1.56 14.16
C ASN A 361 3.95 -2.20 15.53
N SER A 362 4.95 -3.08 15.62
CA SER A 362 5.25 -3.80 16.86
C SER A 362 6.75 -4.06 17.00
N PHE A 363 7.54 -3.01 16.77
CA PHE A 363 9.00 -3.11 16.79
C PHE A 363 9.62 -2.95 18.18
N GLY A 364 8.86 -2.45 19.17
CA GLY A 364 9.28 -2.37 20.57
C GLY A 364 10.54 -1.53 20.81
N ASP A 365 11.17 -1.73 21.97
CA ASP A 365 12.39 -1.00 22.34
C ASP A 365 13.57 -1.32 21.41
N GLU A 366 13.67 -2.56 20.92
CA GLU A 366 14.72 -2.97 19.97
C GLU A 366 14.63 -2.18 18.66
N GLY A 367 13.41 -1.92 18.17
CA GLY A 367 13.23 -1.07 17.00
C GLY A 367 13.42 0.42 17.31
N ALA A 368 13.09 0.88 18.52
CA ALA A 368 13.39 2.25 18.95
C ALA A 368 14.90 2.51 19.04
N GLU A 369 15.68 1.55 19.53
CA GLU A 369 17.14 1.57 19.51
C GLU A 369 17.69 1.57 18.09
N ALA A 370 17.12 0.76 17.19
CA ALA A 370 17.49 0.82 15.78
C ALA A 370 17.26 2.22 15.19
N LEU A 371 16.08 2.82 15.42
CA LEU A 371 15.78 4.20 14.98
C LEU A 371 16.83 5.18 15.53
N ALA A 372 17.13 5.12 16.83
CA ALA A 372 18.14 5.96 17.46
C ALA A 372 19.51 5.90 16.74
N ALA A 373 19.88 4.74 16.19
CA ALA A 373 21.15 4.57 15.48
C ALA A 373 21.17 5.11 14.04
N GLY A 374 20.02 5.38 13.41
CA GLY A 374 19.96 5.54 11.95
C GLY A 374 19.02 6.60 11.40
N LEU A 375 18.36 7.42 12.23
CA LEU A 375 17.49 8.48 11.74
C LEU A 375 18.26 9.52 10.89
N PRO A 376 17.73 9.93 9.72
CA PRO A 376 18.41 10.90 8.88
C PRO A 376 18.39 12.30 9.51
N GLY A 377 19.53 13.00 9.44
CA GLY A 377 19.69 14.32 10.07
C GLY A 377 18.70 15.40 9.60
N GLY A 378 18.14 15.24 8.39
CA GLY A 378 17.17 16.17 7.81
C GLY A 378 15.71 15.93 8.21
N LEU A 379 15.41 14.91 9.02
CA LEU A 379 14.06 14.54 9.43
C LEU A 379 13.45 15.58 10.37
N ALA A 380 12.21 15.98 10.09
CA ALA A 380 11.48 16.99 10.87
C ALA A 380 10.39 16.36 11.76
N LYS A 381 9.74 15.28 11.31
CA LYS A 381 8.64 14.63 12.04
C LYS A 381 8.84 13.11 12.09
N LEU A 382 8.70 12.53 13.28
CA LEU A 382 8.69 11.09 13.51
C LEU A 382 7.39 10.69 14.20
N LEU A 383 6.65 9.77 13.59
CA LEU A 383 5.43 9.23 14.17
C LEU A 383 5.64 7.74 14.47
N VAL A 384 5.58 7.38 15.75
CA VAL A 384 5.78 6.02 16.25
C VAL A 384 4.66 5.61 17.23
N TRP A 385 3.45 6.11 16.98
CA TRP A 385 2.23 5.75 17.72
C TRP A 385 2.05 4.23 17.78
N ASN A 386 1.70 3.67 18.94
CA ASN A 386 1.39 2.23 19.09
C ASN A 386 2.43 1.27 18.48
N ASN A 387 3.65 1.27 19.04
CA ASN A 387 4.73 0.40 18.62
C ASN A 387 5.29 -0.50 19.72
N GLY A 388 4.73 -0.43 20.92
CA GLY A 388 5.21 -1.20 22.08
C GLY A 388 6.48 -0.63 22.70
N ILE A 389 6.74 0.67 22.55
CA ILE A 389 7.92 1.37 23.09
C ILE A 389 7.73 1.64 24.60
N SER A 390 8.63 1.13 25.44
CA SER A 390 8.67 1.42 26.87
C SER A 390 9.36 2.75 27.15
N GLU A 391 9.44 3.12 28.43
CA GLU A 391 10.23 4.27 28.87
C GLU A 391 11.69 4.17 28.38
N ALA A 392 12.33 3.01 28.52
CA ALA A 392 13.73 2.82 28.10
C ALA A 392 13.91 3.07 26.60
N GLY A 393 13.05 2.50 25.75
CA GLY A 393 13.11 2.72 24.30
C GLY A 393 12.84 4.18 23.92
N ALA A 394 11.91 4.85 24.60
CA ALA A 394 11.58 6.25 24.35
C ALA A 394 12.74 7.19 24.70
N PHE A 395 13.44 6.97 25.82
CA PHE A 395 14.63 7.74 26.19
C PHE A 395 15.77 7.54 25.19
N ARG A 396 16.06 6.29 24.81
CA ARG A 396 17.06 5.99 23.79
C ARG A 396 16.77 6.71 22.47
N LEU A 397 15.51 6.73 22.06
CA LEU A 397 15.09 7.45 20.86
C LEU A 397 15.32 8.96 21.02
N LEU A 398 14.90 9.55 22.15
CA LEU A 398 15.02 10.97 22.47
C LEU A 398 16.48 11.47 22.41
N GLU A 399 17.40 10.72 23.00
CA GLU A 399 18.84 11.03 23.05
C GLU A 399 19.47 11.16 21.66
N ALA A 400 18.93 10.44 20.67
CA ALA A 400 19.49 10.37 19.33
C ALA A 400 18.64 11.09 18.26
N LEU A 401 17.59 11.82 18.66
CA LEU A 401 16.76 12.55 17.70
C LEU A 401 17.60 13.62 16.97
N PRO A 402 17.50 13.70 15.63
CA PRO A 402 18.12 14.77 14.86
C PRO A 402 17.78 16.15 15.41
N ARG A 403 18.74 17.08 15.37
CA ARG A 403 18.53 18.48 15.80
C ARG A 403 17.35 19.15 15.10
N GLY A 404 17.14 18.82 13.81
CA GLY A 404 16.05 19.35 13.00
C GLY A 404 14.68 18.71 13.26
N LEU A 405 14.59 17.67 14.09
CA LEU A 405 13.32 17.01 14.39
C LEU A 405 12.52 17.86 15.37
N THR A 406 11.38 18.35 14.90
CA THR A 406 10.51 19.26 15.64
C THR A 406 9.29 18.57 16.21
N TYR A 407 8.86 17.43 15.66
CA TYR A 407 7.64 16.72 16.09
C TYR A 407 7.89 15.22 16.32
N LEU A 408 7.44 14.71 17.48
CA LEU A 408 7.48 13.31 17.86
C LEU A 408 6.11 12.85 18.38
N ASN A 409 5.58 11.76 17.85
CA ASN A 409 4.37 11.12 18.37
C ASN A 409 4.68 9.75 18.99
N LEU A 410 4.51 9.65 20.31
CA LEU A 410 4.70 8.46 21.14
C LEU A 410 3.38 7.93 21.76
N ASP A 411 2.23 8.53 21.46
CA ASP A 411 0.93 8.07 21.96
C ASP A 411 0.75 6.56 21.72
N ASN A 412 0.04 5.89 22.63
CA ASN A 412 -0.23 4.45 22.49
C ASN A 412 0.95 3.50 22.62
N ASN A 413 2.02 3.99 23.21
CA ASN A 413 3.12 3.16 23.65
C ASN A 413 3.08 2.90 25.17
N PRO A 414 3.64 1.78 25.66
CA PRO A 414 3.78 1.49 27.09
C PRO A 414 4.37 2.64 27.92
N VAL A 415 5.23 3.49 27.34
CA VAL A 415 5.72 4.72 27.98
C VAL A 415 4.62 5.68 28.46
N CYS A 416 3.45 5.66 27.81
CA CYS A 416 2.27 6.44 28.18
C CYS A 416 1.48 5.85 29.37
N ARG A 417 1.93 4.77 30.01
CA ARG A 417 1.22 4.17 31.16
C ARG A 417 1.66 4.70 32.51
N ASP A 418 2.84 5.31 32.58
CA ASP A 418 3.41 5.85 33.80
C ASP A 418 3.58 7.37 33.67
N GLU A 419 2.87 8.13 34.50
CA GLU A 419 2.97 9.59 34.51
C GLU A 419 4.37 10.05 34.92
N ALA A 420 5.07 9.33 35.80
CA ALA A 420 6.41 9.71 36.23
C ALA A 420 7.42 9.60 35.07
N GLY A 421 7.44 8.46 34.37
CA GLY A 421 8.25 8.27 33.16
C GLY A 421 7.89 9.27 32.04
N ALA A 422 6.60 9.51 31.82
CA ALA A 422 6.13 10.50 30.85
C ALA A 422 6.59 11.92 31.20
N ALA A 423 6.53 12.32 32.47
CA ALA A 423 7.00 13.63 32.93
C ALA A 423 8.51 13.81 32.67
N ARG A 424 9.33 12.79 32.98
CA ARG A 424 10.78 12.82 32.70
C ARG A 424 11.09 12.98 31.20
N LEU A 425 10.33 12.32 30.33
CA LEU A 425 10.48 12.47 28.88
C LEU A 425 10.07 13.86 28.37
N ARG A 426 9.00 14.44 28.90
CA ARG A 426 8.59 15.82 28.57
C ARG A 426 9.67 16.82 29.00
N GLU A 427 10.26 16.63 30.17
CA GLU A 427 11.38 17.45 30.65
C GLU A 427 12.60 17.33 29.73
N ALA A 428 13.01 16.10 29.38
CA ALA A 428 14.13 15.89 28.48
C ALA A 428 13.86 16.44 27.06
N TRP A 429 12.61 16.39 26.58
CA TRP A 429 12.19 17.04 25.34
C TRP A 429 12.35 18.57 25.41
N ARG A 430 11.89 19.21 26.49
CA ARG A 430 12.10 20.65 26.73
C ARG A 430 13.56 21.03 26.80
N ALA A 431 14.35 20.26 27.56
CA ALA A 431 15.78 20.50 27.73
C ALA A 431 16.55 20.44 26.40
N SER A 432 16.02 19.72 25.40
CA SER A 432 16.56 19.69 24.05
C SER A 432 16.20 20.90 23.17
N GLY A 433 15.49 21.89 23.72
CA GLY A 433 15.10 23.13 23.02
C GLY A 433 13.87 22.98 22.12
N ARG A 434 13.08 21.91 22.30
CA ARG A 434 11.91 21.62 21.46
C ARG A 434 10.62 22.09 22.15
N ALA A 435 9.65 22.53 21.35
CA ALA A 435 8.37 23.03 21.86
C ALA A 435 7.48 21.90 22.40
N ASP A 436 6.86 22.12 23.56
CA ASP A 436 6.00 21.14 24.24
C ASP A 436 4.87 20.60 23.37
N GLY A 437 4.19 21.48 22.63
CA GLY A 437 3.06 21.11 21.77
C GLY A 437 3.43 20.14 20.63
N ASN A 438 4.72 19.93 20.38
CA ASN A 438 5.18 19.04 19.33
C ASN A 438 5.59 17.64 19.83
N LEU A 439 5.40 17.34 21.11
CA LEU A 439 5.50 16.00 21.66
C LEU A 439 4.08 15.46 21.94
N SER A 440 3.60 14.54 21.10
CA SER A 440 2.35 13.83 21.38
C SER A 440 2.63 12.64 22.29
N MET A 441 2.21 12.76 23.55
CA MET A 441 2.30 11.69 24.55
C MET A 441 1.17 11.82 25.59
N LYS A 442 -0.02 11.32 25.23
CA LYS A 442 -1.21 11.21 26.09
C LYS A 442 -1.03 10.03 27.03
N VAL A 443 -1.03 10.30 28.33
CA VAL A 443 -0.89 9.28 29.39
C VAL A 443 -2.26 8.68 29.70
N TRP A 444 -2.29 7.39 30.00
CA TRP A 444 -3.48 6.71 30.52
C TRP A 444 -3.11 5.83 31.72
N GLY A 445 -3.94 5.93 32.74
CA GLY A 445 -3.87 5.11 33.95
C GLY A 445 -4.47 3.71 33.78
#